data_AF-B4D9F5-F1
#
_entry.id   AF-B4D9F5-F1
#
_cell.length_a   1.000
_cell.length_b   1.000
_cell.length_c   1.000
_cell.angle_alpha   90.00
_cell.angle_beta   90.00
_cell.angle_gamma   90.00
#
_symmetry.space_group_name_H-M   'P 1'
#
loop_
_entity.id
_entity.type
_entity.pdbx_description
1 polymer ?
#
loop_
_entity_poly.entity_id
_entity_poly.type
_entity_poly.pdbx_seq_one_letter_code
_entity_poly.pdbx_strand_id
1 'polypeptide(L)'
;MSVTVQQAARTLLSYIGVTQFTPQPAGSQLESCQPGDLDNVALALTQALHEVHEVSPIANREVSTGAMLYGPAAVTLDVTQGSTTIANLTGYAARMNGGTIRIGGDDQDNELASQTQLARPYNGPTATGVAATIYGDSVTLPSNYSRAIGPLWLPNQFPMPIADSLEEFLRLSGWPMVVSPDGRGDLSPLFSFIRKSVGRPRVALALGAYDGTLDYVPRRLRVAPLPDQNYTLAFRAAANPPRFTRADIVSPLTTLTVSGSGGDADQSYTYLCDINGYRAFLGVTRPGYAIFYAPWASAYVLASSLTGLSAAPASYWQSGAVTSPLGGYSNEGSATGTVSVMTSDSGGGAGDPGTVIPIVDAAVELILIPMALWRFTSTPSFRNSEAKPGIEKQYRIALDKLKNSRALTAPRQVTYY
;
A
#
# COMPACT_ATOMS: atom_id res chain seq x y z
N MET A 1 -17.93 14.56 -9.45
CA MET A 1 -17.11 15.00 -8.31
C MET A 1 -16.70 13.72 -7.60
N SER A 2 -15.40 13.40 -7.60
CA SER A 2 -14.87 12.14 -7.06
C SER A 2 -15.31 11.89 -5.63
N VAL A 3 -15.95 10.74 -5.37
CA VAL A 3 -16.36 10.37 -4.01
C VAL A 3 -15.14 9.89 -3.23
N THR A 4 -14.88 10.52 -2.09
CA THR A 4 -13.76 10.14 -1.21
C THR A 4 -14.15 9.02 -0.25
N VAL A 5 -13.16 8.27 0.25
CA VAL A 5 -13.36 7.28 1.33
C VAL A 5 -14.06 7.89 2.53
N GLN A 6 -13.71 9.12 2.89
CA GLN A 6 -14.33 9.85 3.99
C GLN A 6 -15.83 10.11 3.73
N GLN A 7 -16.21 10.50 2.52
CA GLN A 7 -17.62 10.71 2.18
C GLN A 7 -18.41 9.40 2.27
N ALA A 8 -17.88 8.30 1.70
CA ALA A 8 -18.51 6.99 1.80
C ALA A 8 -18.64 6.54 3.27
N ALA A 9 -17.59 6.73 4.08
CA ALA A 9 -17.61 6.41 5.51
C ALA A 9 -18.65 7.24 6.29
N ARG A 10 -18.79 8.56 5.99
CA ARG A 10 -19.86 9.39 6.57
C ARG A 10 -21.23 8.85 6.24
N THR A 11 -21.45 8.42 5.00
CA THR A 11 -22.73 7.82 4.60
C THR A 11 -22.99 6.57 5.45
N LEU A 12 -22.03 5.65 5.59
CA LEU A 12 -22.21 4.45 6.41
C LEU A 12 -22.51 4.78 7.88
N LEU A 13 -21.77 5.72 8.46
CA LEU A 13 -21.98 6.15 9.86
C LEU A 13 -23.34 6.81 10.08
N SER A 14 -23.88 7.53 9.10
CA SER A 14 -25.20 8.14 9.21
C SER A 14 -26.33 7.12 9.44
N TYR A 15 -26.15 5.86 8.98
CA TYR A 15 -27.12 4.78 9.19
C TYR A 15 -27.15 4.25 10.63
N ILE A 16 -26.12 4.54 11.43
CA ILE A 16 -26.09 4.24 12.87
C ILE A 16 -26.24 5.50 13.72
N GLY A 17 -26.72 6.60 13.11
CA GLY A 17 -27.01 7.88 13.77
C GLY A 17 -25.78 8.73 14.10
N VAL A 18 -24.58 8.27 13.75
CA VAL A 18 -23.34 9.01 13.99
C VAL A 18 -23.22 10.18 13.01
N THR A 19 -23.21 11.40 13.55
CA THR A 19 -23.12 12.64 12.76
C THR A 19 -21.72 13.25 12.71
N GLN A 20 -20.80 12.80 13.57
CA GLN A 20 -19.43 13.31 13.68
C GLN A 20 -18.41 12.19 13.90
N PHE A 21 -17.21 12.34 13.33
CA PHE A 21 -16.11 11.37 13.45
C PHE A 21 -15.35 11.45 14.78
N THR A 22 -15.43 12.58 15.48
CA THR A 22 -14.70 12.83 16.71
C THR A 22 -15.45 12.21 17.90
N PRO A 23 -14.79 11.36 18.72
CA PRO A 23 -15.38 10.88 19.97
C PRO A 23 -15.71 12.07 20.87
N GLN A 24 -16.96 12.17 21.35
CA GLN A 24 -17.35 13.27 22.23
C GLN A 24 -17.12 12.94 23.72
N PRO A 25 -16.87 13.94 24.57
CA PRO A 25 -16.82 13.75 26.00
C PRO A 25 -18.16 13.23 26.55
N ALA A 26 -18.10 12.49 27.66
CA ALA A 26 -19.28 11.91 28.30
C ALA A 26 -20.34 13.00 28.62
N GLY A 27 -21.58 12.80 28.15
CA GLY A 27 -22.72 13.70 28.43
C GLY A 27 -23.27 14.48 27.23
N SER A 28 -22.69 14.35 26.04
CA SER A 28 -23.25 14.95 24.82
C SER A 28 -24.46 14.20 24.28
N GLN A 29 -25.48 14.93 23.80
CA GLN A 29 -26.64 14.37 23.10
C GLN A 29 -26.39 14.05 21.62
N LEU A 30 -25.22 14.39 21.09
CA LEU A 30 -24.84 14.02 19.73
C LEU A 30 -24.26 12.61 19.73
N GLU A 31 -24.86 11.71 18.96
CA GLU A 31 -24.32 10.35 18.78
C GLU A 31 -22.95 10.43 18.09
N SER A 32 -21.91 10.13 18.87
CA SER A 32 -20.52 10.12 18.41
C SER A 32 -20.03 8.70 18.17
N CYS A 33 -19.01 8.61 17.31
CA CYS A 33 -18.37 7.36 16.94
C CYS A 33 -17.79 6.67 18.19
N GLN A 34 -18.20 5.42 18.44
CA GLN A 34 -17.66 4.61 19.53
C GLN A 34 -16.31 3.99 19.16
N PRO A 35 -15.50 3.57 20.14
CA PRO A 35 -14.31 2.77 19.87
C PRO A 35 -14.64 1.54 19.00
N GLY A 36 -13.92 1.38 17.89
CA GLY A 36 -14.11 0.28 16.93
C GLY A 36 -15.11 0.55 15.79
N ASP A 37 -15.93 1.61 15.86
CA ASP A 37 -16.89 1.93 14.79
C ASP A 37 -16.17 2.27 13.47
N LEU A 38 -15.10 3.07 13.52
CA LEU A 38 -14.30 3.40 12.34
C LEU A 38 -13.60 2.18 11.74
N ASP A 39 -13.13 1.26 12.60
CA ASP A 39 -12.49 0.03 12.16
C ASP A 39 -13.51 -0.89 11.46
N ASN A 40 -14.73 -0.98 12.00
CA ASN A 40 -15.84 -1.71 11.39
C ASN A 40 -16.30 -1.10 10.07
N VAL A 41 -16.32 0.24 9.94
CA VAL A 41 -16.63 0.93 8.68
C VAL A 41 -15.54 0.69 7.64
N ALA A 42 -14.25 0.81 8.02
CA ALA A 42 -13.13 0.53 7.14
C ALA A 42 -13.15 -0.92 6.64
N LEU A 43 -13.45 -1.87 7.54
CA LEU A 43 -13.59 -3.28 7.21
C LEU A 43 -14.76 -3.51 6.24
N ALA A 44 -15.93 -2.91 6.49
CA ALA A 44 -17.10 -3.07 5.62
C ALA A 44 -16.86 -2.50 4.20
N LEU A 45 -16.22 -1.33 4.09
CA LEU A 45 -15.83 -0.75 2.80
C LEU A 45 -14.80 -1.63 2.08
N THR A 46 -13.81 -2.16 2.80
CA THR A 46 -12.81 -3.07 2.25
C THR A 46 -13.44 -4.36 1.72
N GLN A 47 -14.34 -4.98 2.48
CA GLN A 47 -15.05 -6.18 2.06
C GLN A 47 -15.94 -5.93 0.83
N ALA A 48 -16.61 -4.78 0.78
CA ALA A 48 -17.40 -4.41 -0.38
C ALA A 48 -16.53 -4.20 -1.63
N LEU A 49 -15.37 -3.55 -1.50
CA LEU A 49 -14.41 -3.40 -2.59
C LEU A 49 -13.85 -4.74 -3.06
N HIS A 50 -13.56 -5.67 -2.14
CA HIS A 50 -13.14 -7.01 -2.50
C HIS A 50 -14.20 -7.71 -3.36
N GLU A 51 -15.47 -7.63 -2.97
CA GLU A 51 -16.57 -8.23 -3.73
C GLU A 51 -16.76 -7.53 -5.08
N VAL A 52 -16.68 -6.19 -5.13
CA VAL A 52 -16.69 -5.44 -6.39
C VAL A 52 -15.54 -5.90 -7.30
N HIS A 53 -14.34 -6.02 -6.75
CA HIS A 53 -13.16 -6.46 -7.47
C HIS A 53 -13.33 -7.89 -8.00
N GLU A 54 -13.84 -8.83 -7.20
CA GLU A 54 -14.05 -10.23 -7.61
C GLU A 54 -15.03 -10.40 -8.77
N VAL A 55 -16.10 -9.59 -8.79
CA VAL A 55 -17.11 -9.63 -9.85
C VAL A 55 -16.73 -8.74 -11.04
N SER A 56 -15.74 -7.85 -10.88
CA SER A 56 -15.30 -6.95 -11.94
C SER A 56 -14.75 -7.70 -13.17
N PRO A 57 -14.86 -7.09 -14.37
CA PRO A 57 -14.22 -7.61 -15.56
C PRO A 57 -12.73 -7.86 -15.35
N ILE A 58 -12.19 -8.85 -16.05
CA ILE A 58 -10.77 -9.22 -15.97
C ILE A 58 -9.85 -8.01 -16.22
N ALA A 59 -10.22 -7.11 -17.14
CA ALA A 59 -9.45 -5.90 -17.45
C ALA A 59 -9.23 -4.95 -16.25
N ASN A 60 -10.09 -5.02 -15.21
CA ASN A 60 -9.96 -4.21 -14.00
C ASN A 60 -9.18 -4.93 -12.89
N ARG A 61 -8.97 -6.24 -13.04
CA ARG A 61 -8.25 -7.10 -12.09
C ARG A 61 -6.86 -7.47 -12.56
N GLU A 62 -6.61 -7.41 -13.85
CA GLU A 62 -5.36 -7.82 -14.47
C GLU A 62 -4.70 -6.64 -15.18
N VAL A 63 -3.42 -6.43 -14.92
CA VAL A 63 -2.61 -5.40 -15.58
C VAL A 63 -1.49 -6.10 -16.35
N SER A 64 -1.27 -5.67 -17.59
CA SER A 64 -0.08 -6.10 -18.35
C SER A 64 1.11 -5.29 -17.85
N THR A 65 2.13 -5.98 -17.37
CA THR A 65 3.32 -5.38 -16.78
C THR A 65 4.58 -6.14 -17.22
N GLY A 66 5.74 -5.67 -16.79
CA GLY A 66 6.97 -6.39 -16.98
C GLY A 66 7.99 -6.07 -15.90
N ALA A 67 9.07 -6.83 -15.91
CA ALA A 67 10.23 -6.63 -15.05
C ALA A 67 11.51 -6.94 -15.82
N MET A 68 12.63 -6.48 -15.30
CA MET A 68 13.94 -6.86 -15.82
C MET A 68 14.47 -8.05 -15.03
N LEU A 69 14.79 -9.13 -15.73
CA LEU A 69 15.64 -10.20 -15.21
C LEU A 69 17.08 -9.80 -15.50
N TYR A 70 17.88 -9.67 -14.44
CA TYR A 70 19.27 -9.26 -14.59
C TYR A 70 20.15 -10.49 -14.80
N GLY A 71 21.08 -10.39 -15.75
CA GLY A 71 22.10 -11.39 -15.97
C GLY A 71 23.13 -11.44 -14.82
N PRO A 72 24.23 -12.17 -15.01
CA PRO A 72 25.25 -12.36 -13.99
C PRO A 72 25.94 -11.04 -13.64
N ALA A 73 26.01 -10.71 -12.36
CA ALA A 73 26.71 -9.55 -11.81
C ALA A 73 27.85 -10.00 -10.89
N ALA A 74 29.07 -9.55 -11.18
CA ALA A 74 30.22 -9.81 -10.33
C ALA A 74 30.17 -8.95 -9.06
N VAL A 75 30.45 -9.56 -7.92
CA VAL A 75 30.54 -8.91 -6.61
C VAL A 75 31.70 -9.50 -5.81
N THR A 76 32.12 -8.81 -4.75
CA THR A 76 33.07 -9.36 -3.76
C THR A 76 32.48 -9.24 -2.37
N LEU A 77 32.78 -10.22 -1.50
CA LEU A 77 32.32 -10.21 -0.12
C LEU A 77 33.30 -10.91 0.83
N ASP A 78 33.20 -10.57 2.11
CA ASP A 78 33.85 -11.28 3.19
C ASP A 78 32.86 -12.28 3.79
N VAL A 79 33.30 -13.53 3.93
CA VAL A 79 32.49 -14.65 4.39
C VAL A 79 33.20 -15.42 5.48
N THR A 80 32.41 -15.92 6.43
CA THR A 80 32.87 -16.79 7.51
C THR A 80 32.21 -18.15 7.37
N GLN A 81 32.99 -19.22 7.44
CA GLN A 81 32.47 -20.58 7.38
C GLN A 81 31.37 -20.80 8.44
N GLY A 82 30.26 -21.42 8.05
CA GLY A 82 29.12 -21.70 8.92
C GLY A 82 28.28 -20.47 9.28
N SER A 83 28.56 -19.30 8.70
CA SER A 83 27.81 -18.06 8.97
C SER A 83 26.86 -17.72 7.82
N THR A 84 25.70 -17.16 8.15
CA THR A 84 24.83 -16.48 7.18
C THR A 84 25.24 -15.02 6.96
N THR A 85 26.08 -14.46 7.82
CA THR A 85 26.43 -13.04 7.79
C THR A 85 27.50 -12.77 6.72
N ILE A 86 27.28 -11.71 5.96
CA ILE A 86 28.20 -11.17 4.97
C ILE A 86 28.79 -9.87 5.50
N ALA A 87 30.10 -9.69 5.34
CA ALA A 87 30.75 -8.41 5.51
C ALA A 87 31.26 -7.86 4.16
N ASN A 88 31.38 -6.53 4.07
CA ASN A 88 32.01 -5.83 2.94
C ASN A 88 31.52 -6.24 1.53
N LEU A 89 30.21 -6.48 1.36
CA LEU A 89 29.65 -6.77 0.04
C LEU A 89 29.75 -5.56 -0.89
N THR A 90 30.66 -5.61 -1.87
CA THR A 90 30.85 -4.56 -2.87
C THR A 90 30.08 -4.87 -4.16
N GLY A 91 29.66 -3.84 -4.90
CA GLY A 91 28.86 -4.01 -6.12
C GLY A 91 27.38 -4.35 -5.88
N TYR A 92 26.94 -4.33 -4.61
CA TYR A 92 25.55 -4.56 -4.24
C TYR A 92 24.61 -3.51 -4.84
N ALA A 93 23.45 -3.98 -5.29
CA ALA A 93 22.29 -3.15 -5.60
C ALA A 93 21.04 -3.79 -5.00
N ALA A 94 20.09 -3.01 -4.49
CA ALA A 94 18.88 -3.54 -3.82
C ALA A 94 18.08 -4.56 -4.66
N ARG A 95 18.14 -4.45 -5.99
CA ARG A 95 17.55 -5.42 -6.93
C ARG A 95 18.13 -6.84 -6.85
N MET A 96 19.27 -7.02 -6.19
CA MET A 96 19.94 -8.32 -6.02
C MET A 96 19.31 -9.15 -4.90
N ASN A 97 18.49 -8.55 -4.04
CA ASN A 97 17.83 -9.25 -2.95
C ASN A 97 16.90 -10.35 -3.48
N GLY A 98 17.04 -11.54 -2.90
CA GLY A 98 16.37 -12.76 -3.32
C GLY A 98 17.01 -13.48 -4.50
N GLY A 99 18.02 -12.88 -5.15
CA GLY A 99 18.76 -13.52 -6.24
C GLY A 99 19.68 -14.63 -5.75
N THR A 100 19.99 -15.56 -6.65
CA THR A 100 20.98 -16.61 -6.42
C THR A 100 22.38 -16.02 -6.43
N ILE A 101 23.20 -16.37 -5.44
CA ILE A 101 24.61 -16.00 -5.36
C ILE A 101 25.49 -17.26 -5.41
N ARG A 102 26.48 -17.25 -6.29
CA ARG A 102 27.52 -18.28 -6.41
C ARG A 102 28.82 -17.72 -5.85
N ILE A 103 29.26 -18.24 -4.71
CA ILE A 103 30.42 -17.73 -3.97
C ILE A 103 31.64 -18.62 -4.24
N GLY A 104 32.80 -18.03 -4.52
CA GLY A 104 34.05 -18.79 -4.66
C GLY A 104 34.38 -19.56 -3.37
N GLY A 105 34.79 -20.82 -3.50
CA GLY A 105 35.07 -21.68 -2.34
C GLY A 105 33.86 -22.39 -1.76
N ASP A 106 32.64 -22.09 -2.21
CA ASP A 106 31.44 -22.90 -1.93
C ASP A 106 31.07 -23.75 -3.16
N ASP A 107 30.75 -25.01 -2.92
CA ASP A 107 30.27 -25.92 -3.96
C ASP A 107 28.77 -25.72 -4.25
N GLN A 108 28.07 -25.03 -3.35
CA GLN A 108 26.63 -24.80 -3.42
C GLN A 108 26.31 -23.36 -3.82
N ASP A 109 25.25 -23.20 -4.62
CA ASP A 109 24.65 -21.88 -4.82
C ASP A 109 23.86 -21.49 -3.57
N ASN A 110 23.86 -20.21 -3.19
CA ASN A 110 23.10 -19.67 -2.06
C ASN A 110 22.11 -18.60 -2.55
N GLU A 111 21.32 -18.01 -1.65
CA GLU A 111 20.44 -16.88 -1.94
C GLU A 111 20.86 -15.67 -1.10
N LEU A 112 20.87 -14.50 -1.72
CA LEU A 112 21.12 -13.24 -1.04
C LEU A 112 19.84 -12.75 -0.36
N ALA A 113 19.78 -12.81 0.98
CA ALA A 113 18.61 -12.34 1.74
C ALA A 113 18.61 -10.81 1.87
N SER A 114 19.79 -10.22 2.11
CA SER A 114 20.03 -8.78 2.19
C SER A 114 21.49 -8.47 1.87
N GLN A 115 21.89 -7.19 1.91
CA GLN A 115 23.30 -6.79 1.73
C GLN A 115 24.26 -7.46 2.72
N THR A 116 23.79 -7.84 3.90
CA THR A 116 24.60 -8.37 5.00
C THR A 116 24.27 -9.83 5.34
N GLN A 117 23.40 -10.48 4.57
CA GLN A 117 22.87 -11.79 4.94
C GLN A 117 22.62 -12.71 3.75
N LEU A 118 23.08 -13.95 3.88
CA LEU A 118 22.74 -15.11 3.05
C LEU A 118 21.54 -15.85 3.65
N ALA A 119 20.75 -16.50 2.81
CA ALA A 119 19.64 -17.33 3.27
C ALA A 119 20.09 -18.60 4.00
N ARG A 120 21.29 -19.11 3.68
CA ARG A 120 21.90 -20.28 4.31
C ARG A 120 23.34 -20.01 4.74
N PRO A 121 23.85 -20.72 5.76
CA PRO A 121 25.27 -20.65 6.11
C PRO A 121 26.18 -20.93 4.91
N TYR A 122 27.26 -20.17 4.78
CA TYR A 122 28.31 -20.41 3.80
C TYR A 122 29.17 -21.62 4.21
N ASN A 123 29.40 -22.56 3.31
CA ASN A 123 30.09 -23.82 3.62
C ASN A 123 31.59 -23.84 3.28
N GLY A 124 32.07 -22.85 2.53
CA GLY A 124 33.47 -22.74 2.15
C GLY A 124 34.39 -22.18 3.26
N PRO A 125 35.71 -22.09 3.01
CA PRO A 125 36.67 -21.52 3.96
C PRO A 125 36.42 -20.03 4.23
N THR A 126 36.59 -19.60 5.48
CA THR A 126 36.57 -18.18 5.87
C THR A 126 37.62 -17.40 5.08
N ALA A 127 37.19 -16.34 4.41
CA ALA A 127 38.05 -15.52 3.56
C ALA A 127 37.47 -14.10 3.37
N THR A 128 38.35 -13.15 3.06
CA THR A 128 38.00 -11.77 2.71
C THR A 128 38.15 -11.55 1.21
N GLY A 129 37.35 -10.63 0.64
CA GLY A 129 37.39 -10.28 -0.77
C GLY A 129 37.06 -11.44 -1.71
N VAL A 130 36.24 -12.40 -1.27
CA VAL A 130 35.86 -13.57 -2.05
C VAL A 130 35.04 -13.12 -3.26
N ALA A 131 35.49 -13.50 -4.45
CA ALA A 131 34.75 -13.26 -5.68
C ALA A 131 33.47 -14.11 -5.71
N ALA A 132 32.36 -13.47 -6.06
CA ALA A 132 31.08 -14.14 -6.25
C ALA A 132 30.32 -13.57 -7.45
N THR A 133 29.29 -14.31 -7.87
CA THR A 133 28.41 -13.90 -8.95
C THR A 133 26.97 -13.98 -8.49
N ILE A 134 26.23 -12.88 -8.61
CA ILE A 134 24.79 -12.83 -8.34
C ILE A 134 24.03 -12.92 -9.66
N TYR A 135 22.98 -13.73 -9.69
CA TYR A 135 22.08 -13.90 -10.83
C TYR A 135 20.71 -13.33 -10.47
N GLY A 136 20.12 -12.54 -11.36
CA GLY A 136 18.79 -11.96 -11.20
C GLY A 136 17.66 -12.95 -11.49
N ASP A 137 17.69 -14.14 -10.87
CA ASP A 137 16.68 -15.21 -11.06
C ASP A 137 15.42 -15.02 -10.22
N SER A 138 15.27 -13.89 -9.54
CA SER A 138 14.13 -13.54 -8.70
C SER A 138 13.68 -12.11 -8.99
N VAL A 139 12.38 -11.94 -9.21
CA VAL A 139 11.73 -10.64 -9.36
C VAL A 139 10.73 -10.46 -8.22
N THR A 140 10.93 -9.43 -7.40
CA THR A 140 9.92 -9.03 -6.42
C THR A 140 8.77 -8.32 -7.12
N LEU A 141 7.56 -8.83 -6.97
CA LEU A 141 6.37 -8.16 -7.48
C LEU A 141 6.08 -6.91 -6.65
N PRO A 142 5.72 -5.79 -7.29
CA PRO A 142 5.17 -4.62 -6.60
C PRO A 142 4.05 -4.96 -5.62
N SER A 143 3.95 -4.21 -4.51
CA SER A 143 2.99 -4.42 -3.43
C SER A 143 1.52 -4.34 -3.87
N ASN A 144 1.24 -3.67 -4.98
CA ASN A 144 -0.10 -3.56 -5.56
C ASN A 144 -0.50 -4.80 -6.38
N TYR A 145 0.38 -5.79 -6.56
CA TYR A 145 0.08 -7.03 -7.27
C TYR A 145 -0.07 -8.20 -6.32
N SER A 146 -1.18 -8.92 -6.49
CA SER A 146 -1.43 -10.17 -5.79
C SER A 146 -0.65 -11.32 -6.41
N ARG A 147 -0.54 -11.47 -7.73
CA ARG A 147 0.28 -12.56 -8.32
C ARG A 147 0.62 -12.28 -9.77
N ALA A 148 1.70 -12.89 -10.25
CA ALA A 148 1.90 -13.04 -11.68
C ALA A 148 0.91 -14.09 -12.23
N ILE A 149 0.39 -13.81 -13.43
CA ILE A 149 -0.52 -14.67 -14.19
C ILE A 149 0.21 -15.10 -15.45
N GLY A 150 0.25 -16.41 -15.67
CA GLY A 150 0.90 -17.01 -16.83
C GLY A 150 0.12 -16.85 -18.15
N PRO A 151 0.79 -17.14 -19.27
CA PRO A 151 2.22 -17.44 -19.36
C PRO A 151 3.08 -16.17 -19.30
N LEU A 152 4.35 -16.34 -18.93
CA LEU A 152 5.35 -15.26 -18.95
C LEU A 152 6.04 -15.21 -20.31
N TRP A 153 6.50 -14.04 -20.72
CA TRP A 153 7.09 -13.85 -22.04
C TRP A 153 8.50 -13.27 -21.94
N LEU A 154 9.42 -13.91 -22.65
CA LEU A 154 10.76 -13.42 -22.92
C LEU A 154 10.87 -13.10 -24.42
N PRO A 155 11.57 -12.01 -24.83
CA PRO A 155 11.68 -11.61 -26.23
C PRO A 155 12.25 -12.72 -27.11
N ASN A 156 11.56 -13.16 -28.17
CA ASN A 156 12.03 -14.25 -29.06
C ASN A 156 12.10 -15.62 -28.38
N GLN A 157 11.12 -15.98 -27.55
CA GLN A 157 11.00 -17.32 -26.95
C GLN A 157 9.55 -17.79 -26.88
N PHE A 158 9.37 -19.10 -26.76
CA PHE A 158 8.10 -19.67 -26.33
C PHE A 158 7.67 -19.13 -24.95
N PRO A 159 6.35 -19.05 -24.71
CA PRO A 159 5.83 -18.62 -23.43
C PRO A 159 6.33 -19.53 -22.31
N MET A 160 6.85 -18.93 -21.25
CA MET A 160 7.36 -19.61 -20.07
C MET A 160 6.19 -19.94 -19.13
N PRO A 161 5.95 -21.22 -18.81
CA PRO A 161 4.94 -21.60 -17.84
C PRO A 161 5.32 -21.14 -16.42
N ILE A 162 4.29 -20.86 -15.62
CA ILE A 162 4.43 -20.70 -14.18
C ILE A 162 4.04 -22.05 -13.58
N ALA A 163 4.96 -22.68 -12.85
CA ALA A 163 4.72 -23.92 -12.13
C ALA A 163 3.78 -23.68 -10.94
N ASP A 164 2.88 -24.62 -10.69
CA ASP A 164 1.91 -24.56 -9.60
C ASP A 164 2.53 -24.93 -8.25
N SER A 165 3.65 -25.67 -8.27
CA SER A 165 4.36 -26.10 -7.08
C SER A 165 5.88 -26.05 -7.27
N LEU A 166 6.61 -26.10 -6.15
CA LEU A 166 8.07 -26.22 -6.17
C LEU A 166 8.53 -27.50 -6.87
N GLU A 167 7.82 -28.61 -6.66
CA GLU A 167 8.11 -29.89 -7.29
C GLU A 167 8.00 -29.81 -8.82
N GLU A 168 6.91 -29.21 -9.31
CA GLU A 168 6.74 -28.99 -10.74
C GLU A 168 7.80 -28.05 -11.29
N PHE A 169 8.14 -26.98 -10.57
CA PHE A 169 9.20 -26.06 -10.95
C PHE A 169 10.54 -26.78 -11.13
N LEU A 170 10.92 -27.65 -10.18
CA LEU A 170 12.17 -28.41 -10.25
C LEU A 170 12.15 -29.39 -11.44
N ARG A 171 11.03 -30.12 -11.63
CA ARG A 171 10.83 -31.03 -12.76
C ARG A 171 10.97 -30.32 -14.11
N LEU A 172 10.29 -29.19 -14.28
CA LEU A 172 10.32 -28.39 -15.52
C LEU A 172 11.67 -27.68 -15.73
N SER A 173 12.38 -27.37 -14.65
CA SER A 173 13.72 -26.79 -14.69
C SER A 173 14.79 -27.80 -15.13
N GLY A 174 14.42 -29.08 -15.31
CA GLY A 174 15.32 -30.15 -15.73
C GLY A 174 16.19 -30.70 -14.59
N TRP A 175 15.75 -30.53 -13.33
CA TRP A 175 16.46 -31.08 -12.19
C TRP A 175 16.10 -32.54 -12.00
N PRO A 176 17.08 -33.43 -11.79
CA PRO A 176 16.79 -34.82 -11.50
C PRO A 176 16.03 -34.90 -10.17
N MET A 177 14.78 -35.38 -10.22
CA MET A 177 14.07 -35.80 -9.02
C MET A 177 14.73 -37.09 -8.53
N VAL A 178 15.48 -37.01 -7.44
CA VAL A 178 15.99 -38.20 -6.76
C VAL A 178 14.82 -38.80 -5.99
N VAL A 179 14.24 -39.87 -6.52
CA VAL A 179 13.28 -40.69 -5.78
C VAL A 179 14.08 -41.49 -4.76
N SER A 180 13.78 -41.37 -3.47
CA SER A 180 14.46 -42.19 -2.47
C SER A 180 14.12 -43.66 -2.69
N PRO A 181 14.97 -44.61 -2.23
CA PRO A 181 14.79 -46.04 -2.47
C PRO A 181 13.46 -46.62 -1.96
N ASP A 182 12.78 -45.92 -1.05
CA ASP A 182 11.45 -46.26 -0.51
C ASP A 182 10.29 -45.72 -1.35
N GLY A 183 10.57 -45.13 -2.52
CA GLY A 183 9.56 -44.60 -3.45
C GLY A 183 8.90 -43.31 -2.97
N ARG A 184 9.37 -42.72 -1.87
CA ARG A 184 8.90 -41.41 -1.42
C ARG A 184 9.67 -40.35 -2.21
N GLY A 185 8.95 -39.37 -2.76
CA GLY A 185 9.58 -38.18 -3.31
C GLY A 185 10.12 -37.36 -2.14
N ASP A 186 11.32 -37.67 -1.65
CA ASP A 186 11.95 -36.85 -0.64
C ASP A 186 12.37 -35.54 -1.31
N LEU A 187 11.51 -34.53 -1.17
CA LEU A 187 11.80 -33.13 -1.47
C LEU A 187 12.80 -32.59 -0.45
N SER A 188 13.93 -33.28 -0.26
CA SER A 188 15.10 -32.66 0.37
C SER A 188 15.37 -31.38 -0.41
N PRO A 189 15.49 -30.21 0.25
CA PRO A 189 15.59 -28.92 -0.45
C PRO A 189 16.80 -28.92 -1.38
N LEU A 190 16.58 -29.30 -2.64
CA LEU A 190 17.58 -29.55 -3.69
C LEU A 190 18.45 -28.33 -4.02
N PHE A 191 18.20 -27.20 -3.39
CA PHE A 191 19.10 -26.05 -3.34
C PHE A 191 20.49 -26.38 -2.76
N SER A 192 20.69 -27.54 -2.12
CA SER A 192 21.91 -27.86 -1.36
C SER A 192 22.94 -28.76 -2.03
N PHE A 193 22.74 -29.32 -3.23
CA PHE A 193 23.74 -30.29 -3.77
C PHE A 193 24.19 -30.04 -5.20
N ILE A 194 23.45 -29.26 -6.00
CA ILE A 194 23.76 -29.05 -7.41
C ILE A 194 23.66 -27.56 -7.73
N ARG A 195 24.70 -27.03 -8.36
CA ARG A 195 24.71 -25.66 -8.90
C ARG A 195 23.63 -25.52 -9.96
N LYS A 196 22.84 -24.44 -9.87
CA LYS A 196 21.81 -24.14 -10.85
C LYS A 196 22.44 -23.91 -12.21
N SER A 197 21.81 -24.46 -13.25
CA SER A 197 22.22 -24.21 -14.63
C SER A 197 22.07 -22.73 -14.95
N VAL A 198 23.01 -22.21 -15.73
CA VAL A 198 23.00 -20.84 -16.26
C VAL A 198 22.59 -20.92 -17.71
N GLY A 199 21.68 -20.04 -18.13
CA GLY A 199 21.18 -19.98 -19.49
C GLY A 199 19.91 -19.15 -19.57
N ARG A 200 19.24 -19.31 -20.70
CA ARG A 200 17.97 -18.64 -20.94
C ARG A 200 16.85 -19.24 -20.10
N PRO A 201 16.13 -18.47 -19.25
CA PRO A 201 15.06 -18.99 -18.40
C PRO A 201 13.91 -19.64 -19.20
N ARG A 202 13.31 -20.70 -18.67
CA ARG A 202 12.28 -21.53 -19.33
C ARG A 202 11.07 -21.84 -18.49
N VAL A 203 11.17 -21.76 -17.17
CA VAL A 203 10.06 -21.96 -16.23
C VAL A 203 10.15 -20.93 -15.11
N ALA A 204 9.01 -20.56 -14.53
CA ALA A 204 8.95 -19.73 -13.35
C ALA A 204 8.13 -20.36 -12.21
N LEU A 205 8.33 -19.87 -10.99
CA LEU A 205 7.57 -20.21 -9.80
C LEU A 205 7.23 -18.95 -9.02
N ALA A 206 5.97 -18.79 -8.65
CA ALA A 206 5.54 -17.73 -7.74
C ALA A 206 5.68 -18.23 -6.30
N LEU A 207 6.55 -17.58 -5.52
CA LEU A 207 6.76 -17.89 -4.10
C LEU A 207 6.28 -16.73 -3.23
N GLY A 208 5.66 -17.06 -2.11
CA GLY A 208 5.56 -16.12 -0.99
C GLY A 208 6.90 -16.07 -0.27
N ALA A 209 7.49 -14.88 -0.14
CA ALA A 209 8.64 -14.65 0.72
C ALA A 209 8.17 -13.85 1.92
N TYR A 210 8.45 -14.31 3.13
CA TYR A 210 8.23 -13.50 4.33
C TYR A 210 9.35 -12.45 4.41
N ASP A 211 9.00 -11.17 4.48
CA ASP A 211 9.91 -10.08 4.76
C ASP A 211 9.40 -9.38 6.02
N GLY A 212 10.14 -9.49 7.12
CA GLY A 212 9.74 -8.95 8.42
C GLY A 212 9.69 -7.42 8.48
N THR A 213 10.11 -6.72 7.41
CA THR A 213 10.01 -5.26 7.29
C THR A 213 8.76 -4.80 6.55
N LEU A 214 7.99 -5.73 5.97
CA LEU A 214 6.80 -5.43 5.17
C LEU A 214 5.54 -5.95 5.89
N ASP A 215 4.49 -5.13 5.93
CA ASP A 215 3.16 -5.53 6.44
C ASP A 215 2.44 -6.56 5.54
N TYR A 216 3.12 -7.05 4.50
CA TYR A 216 2.63 -8.05 3.56
C TYR A 216 3.75 -9.04 3.22
N VAL A 217 3.37 -10.24 2.78
CA VAL A 217 4.31 -11.26 2.29
C VAL A 217 4.67 -10.90 0.84
N PRO A 218 5.86 -10.34 0.53
CA PRO A 218 6.26 -10.07 -0.84
C PRO A 218 6.23 -11.34 -1.66
N ARG A 219 5.64 -11.25 -2.85
CA ARG A 219 5.59 -12.38 -3.78
C ARG A 219 6.72 -12.24 -4.77
N ARG A 220 7.58 -13.24 -4.82
CA ARG A 220 8.72 -13.30 -5.73
C ARG A 220 8.39 -14.24 -6.87
N LEU A 221 8.71 -13.82 -8.09
CA LEU A 221 8.70 -14.67 -9.26
C LEU A 221 10.12 -15.17 -9.47
N ARG A 222 10.36 -16.45 -9.17
CA ARG A 222 11.64 -17.11 -9.45
C ARG A 222 11.62 -17.71 -10.84
N VAL A 223 12.76 -17.67 -11.53
CA VAL A 223 12.92 -18.27 -12.86
C VAL A 223 14.07 -19.27 -12.88
N ALA A 224 14.00 -20.24 -13.78
CA ALA A 224 15.08 -21.18 -14.03
C ALA A 224 15.14 -21.55 -15.52
N PRO A 225 16.32 -21.83 -16.11
CA PRO A 225 17.68 -21.64 -15.58
C PRO A 225 18.02 -20.21 -15.08
N LEU A 226 19.14 -20.05 -14.38
CA LEU A 226 19.67 -18.74 -13.97
C LEU A 226 19.95 -17.89 -15.22
N PRO A 227 19.51 -16.63 -15.28
CA PRO A 227 19.69 -15.79 -16.47
C PRO A 227 21.19 -15.59 -16.79
N ASP A 228 21.57 -15.94 -18.02
CA ASP A 228 22.91 -15.75 -18.59
C ASP A 228 23.18 -14.32 -19.08
N GLN A 229 22.12 -13.55 -19.31
CA GLN A 229 22.15 -12.14 -19.70
C GLN A 229 20.92 -11.42 -19.17
N ASN A 230 20.83 -10.12 -19.43
CA ASN A 230 19.63 -9.37 -19.09
C ASN A 230 18.46 -9.74 -20.01
N TYR A 231 17.28 -9.94 -19.44
CA TYR A 231 16.06 -10.20 -20.19
C TYR A 231 14.91 -9.29 -19.72
N THR A 232 14.11 -8.80 -20.66
CA THR A 232 12.81 -8.20 -20.34
C THR A 232 11.78 -9.31 -20.15
N LEU A 233 11.15 -9.38 -18.98
CA LEU A 233 10.10 -10.34 -18.66
C LEU A 233 8.75 -9.63 -18.72
N ALA A 234 7.89 -10.03 -19.64
CA ALA A 234 6.52 -9.50 -19.74
C ALA A 234 5.51 -10.51 -19.18
N PHE A 235 4.53 -10.02 -18.43
CA PHE A 235 3.51 -10.86 -17.81
C PHE A 235 2.25 -10.08 -17.46
N ARG A 236 1.17 -10.79 -17.20
CA ARG A 236 -0.02 -10.19 -16.57
C ARG A 236 0.11 -10.33 -15.07
N ALA A 237 -0.28 -9.32 -14.32
CA ALA A 237 -0.35 -9.37 -12.87
C ALA A 237 -1.81 -9.21 -12.43
N ALA A 238 -2.26 -10.04 -11.50
CA ALA A 238 -3.48 -9.77 -10.76
C ALA A 238 -3.22 -8.62 -9.80
N ALA A 239 -4.00 -7.54 -9.88
CA ALA A 239 -3.99 -6.48 -8.89
C ALA A 239 -4.47 -7.01 -7.53
N ASN A 240 -3.96 -6.41 -6.45
CA ASN A 240 -4.56 -6.57 -5.14
C ASN A 240 -5.88 -5.80 -5.12
N PRO A 241 -6.95 -6.34 -4.49
CA PRO A 241 -8.15 -5.56 -4.28
C PRO A 241 -7.82 -4.34 -3.40
N PRO A 242 -8.41 -3.15 -3.67
CA PRO A 242 -8.19 -1.99 -2.82
C PRO A 242 -8.66 -2.27 -1.39
N ARG A 243 -7.94 -1.72 -0.42
CA ARG A 243 -8.24 -1.85 1.01
C ARG A 243 -8.26 -0.47 1.64
N PHE A 244 -9.11 -0.30 2.63
CA PHE A 244 -9.15 0.89 3.47
C PHE A 244 -8.92 0.50 4.93
N THR A 245 -8.18 1.33 5.61
CA THR A 245 -7.91 1.29 7.02
C THR A 245 -8.65 2.43 7.71
N ARG A 246 -8.66 2.42 9.04
CA ARG A 246 -9.15 3.54 9.82
C ARG A 246 -8.45 4.85 9.46
N ALA A 247 -7.13 4.82 9.20
CA ALA A 247 -6.36 6.01 8.84
C ALA A 247 -6.87 6.66 7.54
N ASP A 248 -7.36 5.88 6.58
CA ASP A 248 -7.93 6.40 5.33
C ASP A 248 -9.27 7.14 5.55
N ILE A 249 -9.97 6.85 6.66
CA ILE A 249 -11.24 7.51 7.03
C ILE A 249 -10.97 8.75 7.87
N VAL A 250 -10.16 8.60 8.92
CA VAL A 250 -9.69 9.67 9.79
C VAL A 250 -8.30 10.10 9.32
N SER A 251 -8.29 10.78 8.19
CA SER A 251 -7.17 11.56 7.69
C SER A 251 -6.13 11.96 8.76
N PRO A 252 -4.89 11.45 8.68
CA PRO A 252 -3.82 11.84 9.57
C PRO A 252 -3.16 13.12 9.03
N LEU A 253 -3.93 14.20 8.84
CA LEU A 253 -3.28 15.51 8.72
C LEU A 253 -2.87 15.90 10.14
N THR A 254 -1.76 15.31 10.59
CA THR A 254 -1.16 15.46 11.92
C THR A 254 -0.26 16.68 11.99
N THR A 255 0.27 17.10 10.84
CA THR A 255 1.17 18.22 10.69
C THR A 255 0.75 19.08 9.49
N LEU A 256 0.87 20.39 9.66
CA LEU A 256 0.66 21.37 8.59
C LEU A 256 1.89 22.27 8.56
N THR A 257 2.55 22.37 7.41
CA THR A 257 3.66 23.31 7.22
C THR A 257 3.19 24.48 6.37
N VAL A 258 3.41 25.70 6.87
CA VAL A 258 3.13 26.93 6.12
C VAL A 258 4.45 27.58 5.76
N SER A 259 4.74 27.62 4.46
CA SER A 259 5.87 28.36 3.89
C SER A 259 5.47 29.81 3.65
N GLY A 260 6.13 30.74 4.33
CA GLY A 260 5.93 32.18 4.13
C GLY A 260 6.73 32.70 2.93
N SER A 261 6.16 33.62 2.16
CA SER A 261 6.96 34.42 1.21
C SER A 261 7.64 35.56 1.96
N GLY A 262 8.97 35.64 1.92
CA GLY A 262 9.71 36.83 2.40
C GLY A 262 10.68 36.64 3.57
N GLY A 263 11.37 35.50 3.66
CA GLY A 263 12.45 35.30 4.64
C GLY A 263 11.99 34.79 6.01
N ASP A 264 10.69 34.57 6.20
CA ASP A 264 10.17 33.83 7.35
C ASP A 264 10.44 32.33 7.15
N ALA A 265 11.10 31.70 8.13
CA ALA A 265 11.33 30.25 8.14
C ALA A 265 10.00 29.49 8.12
N ASP A 266 10.01 28.31 7.48
CA ASP A 266 8.86 27.39 7.43
C ASP A 266 8.27 27.19 8.83
N GLN A 267 6.96 27.44 8.94
CA GLN A 267 6.25 27.29 10.20
C GLN A 267 5.57 25.94 10.23
N SER A 268 5.92 25.12 11.23
CA SER A 268 5.30 23.83 11.47
C SER A 268 4.17 23.99 12.49
N TYR A 269 3.05 23.34 12.22
CA TYR A 269 1.90 23.27 13.10
C TYR A 269 1.54 21.80 13.36
N THR A 270 1.14 21.48 14.59
CA THR A 270 0.71 20.14 15.00
C THR A 270 -0.80 20.12 15.21
N TYR A 271 -1.45 19.07 14.73
CA TYR A 271 -2.88 18.86 14.92
C TYR A 271 -3.26 18.85 16.40
N LEU A 272 -4.31 19.61 16.74
CA LEU A 272 -4.85 19.71 18.08
C LEU A 272 -6.17 18.94 18.18
N CYS A 273 -7.17 19.32 17.36
CA CYS A 273 -8.50 18.74 17.38
C CYS A 273 -9.33 19.15 16.15
N ASP A 274 -10.47 18.48 15.96
CA ASP A 274 -11.51 18.91 15.03
C ASP A 274 -12.55 19.77 15.76
N ILE A 275 -12.91 20.92 15.20
CA ILE A 275 -13.95 21.82 15.74
C ILE A 275 -14.83 22.30 14.58
N ASN A 276 -16.13 22.00 14.63
CA ASN A 276 -17.14 22.47 13.65
C ASN A 276 -16.77 22.22 12.17
N GLY A 277 -16.15 21.09 11.86
CA GLY A 277 -15.74 20.76 10.48
C GLY A 277 -14.44 21.41 10.01
N TYR A 278 -13.76 22.14 10.90
CA TYR A 278 -12.39 22.62 10.73
C TYR A 278 -11.43 21.76 11.55
N ARG A 279 -10.20 21.66 11.09
CA ARG A 279 -9.08 21.07 11.81
C ARG A 279 -8.23 22.16 12.43
N ALA A 280 -8.12 22.16 13.74
CA ALA A 280 -7.26 23.07 14.46
C ALA A 280 -5.84 22.50 14.52
N PHE A 281 -4.87 23.30 14.10
CA PHE A 281 -3.44 23.04 14.24
C PHE A 281 -2.82 24.12 15.12
N LEU A 282 -1.94 23.75 16.04
CA LEU A 282 -1.21 24.68 16.91
C LEU A 282 0.21 24.87 16.40
N GLY A 283 0.68 26.11 16.34
CA GLY A 283 2.02 26.46 15.88
C GLY A 283 3.09 25.89 16.81
N VAL A 284 3.99 25.09 16.25
CA VAL A 284 5.17 24.53 16.94
C VAL A 284 6.32 25.53 16.90
N THR A 285 6.58 26.11 15.73
CA THR A 285 7.67 27.08 15.53
C THR A 285 7.32 28.46 16.10
N ARG A 286 6.03 28.79 16.19
CA ARG A 286 5.51 30.02 16.81
C ARG A 286 4.37 29.67 17.80
N PRO A 287 4.69 29.43 19.08
CA PRO A 287 3.69 29.17 20.11
C PRO A 287 2.66 30.32 20.18
N GLY A 288 1.37 29.97 20.33
CA GLY A 288 0.27 30.95 20.42
C GLY A 288 -0.44 31.26 19.09
N TYR A 289 -0.01 30.66 17.99
CA TYR A 289 -0.71 30.68 16.70
C TYR A 289 -1.50 29.39 16.51
N ALA A 290 -2.68 29.48 15.90
CA ALA A 290 -3.40 28.31 15.41
C ALA A 290 -3.90 28.50 13.98
N ILE A 291 -4.02 27.38 13.26
CA ILE A 291 -4.63 27.32 11.94
C ILE A 291 -5.88 26.47 12.03
N PHE A 292 -7.00 27.00 11.55
CA PHE A 292 -8.23 26.25 11.35
C PHE A 292 -8.35 25.93 9.86
N TYR A 293 -8.01 24.70 9.48
CA TYR A 293 -8.07 24.22 8.10
C TYR A 293 -9.44 23.60 7.82
N ALA A 294 -10.10 24.04 6.75
CA ALA A 294 -11.32 23.44 6.22
C ALA A 294 -10.96 22.51 5.04
N PRO A 295 -10.92 21.18 5.23
CA PRO A 295 -10.49 20.25 4.18
C PRO A 295 -11.40 20.31 2.95
N TRP A 296 -12.69 20.60 3.16
CA TRP A 296 -13.71 20.64 2.11
C TRP A 296 -13.64 21.89 1.21
N ALA A 297 -12.96 22.95 1.65
CA ALA A 297 -12.82 24.21 0.90
C ALA A 297 -11.37 24.48 0.46
N SER A 298 -10.42 23.64 0.89
CA SER A 298 -8.98 23.94 0.81
C SER A 298 -8.63 25.34 1.35
N ALA A 299 -9.39 25.80 2.36
CA ALA A 299 -9.25 27.13 2.96
C ALA A 299 -8.74 27.01 4.39
N TYR A 300 -8.04 28.04 4.88
CA TYR A 300 -7.57 28.10 6.25
C TYR A 300 -7.80 29.47 6.86
N VAL A 301 -8.04 29.50 8.17
CA VAL A 301 -8.08 30.73 8.97
C VAL A 301 -6.91 30.69 9.94
N LEU A 302 -6.09 31.73 9.92
CA LEU A 302 -4.96 31.90 10.83
C LEU A 302 -5.42 32.74 12.02
N ALA A 303 -5.29 32.20 13.23
CA ALA A 303 -5.56 32.91 14.47
C ALA A 303 -4.23 33.22 15.16
N SER A 304 -3.86 34.50 15.19
CA SER A 304 -2.75 34.99 16.01
C SER A 304 -3.26 35.31 17.42
N SER A 305 -2.51 34.90 18.45
CA SER A 305 -2.78 35.11 19.88
C SER A 305 -3.99 34.35 20.46
N LEU A 306 -3.83 33.05 20.67
CA LEU A 306 -4.73 32.25 21.52
C LEU A 306 -4.45 32.50 23.01
N THR A 307 -4.90 33.63 23.54
CA THR A 307 -5.02 33.83 24.99
C THR A 307 -6.46 33.54 25.42
N GLY A 308 -6.76 32.27 25.71
CA GLY A 308 -8.04 31.83 26.28
C GLY A 308 -9.10 31.46 25.24
N LEU A 309 -9.14 30.19 24.87
CA LEU A 309 -10.20 29.63 24.03
C LEU A 309 -11.36 29.19 24.94
N SER A 310 -12.33 30.07 25.20
CA SER A 310 -13.61 29.64 25.78
C SER A 310 -14.60 29.40 24.64
N ALA A 311 -15.07 28.16 24.52
CA ALA A 311 -15.99 27.75 23.47
C ALA A 311 -17.38 28.39 23.73
N ALA A 312 -17.70 29.47 23.03
CA ALA A 312 -19.06 30.01 22.99
C ALA A 312 -19.88 29.33 21.85
N PRO A 313 -21.19 29.09 22.04
CA PRO A 313 -22.00 28.34 21.09
C PRO A 313 -22.21 29.08 19.76
N ALA A 314 -21.98 28.34 18.66
CA ALA A 314 -22.42 28.42 17.26
C ALA A 314 -22.71 29.73 16.50
N SER A 315 -23.00 30.87 17.12
CA SER A 315 -23.60 32.02 16.41
C SER A 315 -22.64 33.11 15.90
N TYR A 316 -21.32 32.95 16.03
CA TYR A 316 -20.35 34.04 15.75
C TYR A 316 -19.24 33.74 14.73
N TRP A 317 -19.38 32.72 13.88
CA TRP A 317 -18.45 32.49 12.78
C TRP A 317 -18.97 33.15 11.50
N GLN A 318 -18.93 34.49 11.44
CA GLN A 318 -19.10 35.19 10.17
C GLN A 318 -17.79 35.12 9.38
N SER A 319 -17.89 34.86 8.08
CA SER A 319 -16.81 35.11 7.11
C SER A 319 -16.63 36.63 6.95
N GLY A 320 -16.13 37.27 7.98
CA GLY A 320 -15.94 38.71 8.08
C GLY A 320 -14.89 38.97 9.14
N ALA A 321 -14.03 39.95 8.89
CA ALA A 321 -12.86 40.27 9.70
C ALA A 321 -13.14 40.17 11.22
N VAL A 322 -12.38 39.32 11.89
CA VAL A 322 -12.41 39.20 13.35
C VAL A 322 -11.85 40.49 13.93
N THR A 323 -12.72 41.35 14.47
CA THR A 323 -12.29 42.48 15.29
C THR A 323 -11.84 41.98 16.65
N SER A 324 -10.53 41.83 16.79
CA SER A 324 -9.84 41.63 18.08
C SER A 324 -10.04 42.84 19.00
N PRO A 325 -10.20 42.67 20.33
CA PRO A 325 -10.20 43.77 21.29
C PRO A 325 -8.79 44.37 21.52
N LEU A 326 -7.76 43.90 20.81
CA LEU A 326 -6.43 44.50 20.77
C LEU A 326 -6.15 45.05 19.36
N GLY A 327 -6.65 46.25 19.08
CA GLY A 327 -6.24 47.08 17.93
C GLY A 327 -6.69 46.56 16.55
N GLY A 328 -7.23 47.45 15.73
CA GLY A 328 -7.59 47.12 14.36
C GLY A 328 -6.38 46.69 13.54
N TYR A 329 -6.42 45.47 13.01
CA TYR A 329 -5.62 45.10 11.85
C TYR A 329 -6.41 45.52 10.61
N SER A 330 -5.97 46.60 9.97
CA SER A 330 -6.25 46.79 8.55
C SER A 330 -5.58 45.65 7.77
N ASN A 331 -6.17 45.26 6.65
CA ASN A 331 -5.55 44.37 5.65
C ASN A 331 -4.32 45.08 5.03
N GLU A 332 -3.26 45.30 5.80
CA GLU A 332 -1.96 45.68 5.29
C GLU A 332 -1.10 44.43 5.16
N GLY A 333 -0.85 44.04 3.90
CA GLY A 333 0.03 42.94 3.55
C GLY A 333 -0.71 41.68 3.14
N SER A 334 -1.40 41.71 2.00
CA SER A 334 -1.65 40.50 1.23
C SER A 334 -0.32 39.92 0.73
N ALA A 335 0.41 39.24 1.61
CA ALA A 335 1.42 38.30 1.15
C ALA A 335 0.66 37.07 0.67
N THR A 336 0.53 36.92 -0.65
CA THR A 336 0.17 35.65 -1.30
C THR A 336 1.27 34.63 -1.02
N GLY A 337 1.28 34.07 0.19
CA GLY A 337 2.08 32.91 0.55
C GLY A 337 1.37 31.66 0.05
N THR A 338 2.09 30.79 -0.67
CA THR A 338 1.60 29.47 -1.04
C THR A 338 1.69 28.57 0.19
N VAL A 339 0.54 28.10 0.71
CA VAL A 339 0.54 27.03 1.71
C VAL A 339 0.74 25.71 0.99
N SER A 340 1.91 25.12 1.14
CA SER A 340 2.19 23.77 0.66
C SER A 340 1.87 22.78 1.76
N VAL A 341 0.70 22.14 1.69
CA VAL A 341 0.32 21.07 2.61
C VAL A 341 1.15 19.84 2.25
N MET A 342 2.24 19.60 2.97
CA MET A 342 2.99 18.35 2.85
C MET A 342 2.44 17.35 3.87
N THR A 343 1.70 16.36 3.39
CA THR A 343 1.34 15.18 4.19
C THR A 343 2.60 14.34 4.37
N SER A 344 3.16 14.31 5.57
CA SER A 344 4.30 13.46 5.89
C SER A 344 3.82 12.03 6.11
N ASP A 345 3.61 11.27 5.04
CA ASP A 345 3.49 9.82 5.12
C ASP A 345 4.60 9.16 4.29
N SER A 346 5.56 8.56 5.01
CA SER A 346 6.74 7.89 4.45
C SER A 346 6.65 6.35 4.52
N GLY A 347 5.45 5.77 4.64
CA GLY A 347 5.24 4.33 4.74
C GLY A 347 4.25 3.83 3.70
N GLY A 348 4.63 2.82 2.93
CA GLY A 348 3.84 2.31 1.81
C GLY A 348 2.43 1.88 2.22
N GLY A 349 1.42 2.49 1.60
CA GLY A 349 0.04 2.00 1.63
C GLY A 349 -0.99 2.85 2.39
N ALA A 350 -0.58 3.89 3.12
CA ALA A 350 -1.51 4.83 3.74
C ALA A 350 -1.64 6.07 2.85
N GLY A 351 -2.80 6.19 2.18
CA GLY A 351 -3.05 7.28 1.25
C GLY A 351 -3.39 8.58 1.97
N ASP A 352 -2.97 9.67 1.33
CA ASP A 352 -3.46 11.02 1.52
C ASP A 352 -4.96 11.04 1.87
N PRO A 353 -5.42 11.82 2.85
CA PRO A 353 -6.84 12.08 3.06
C PRO A 353 -7.52 12.72 1.86
N GLY A 354 -7.97 11.84 0.98
CA GLY A 354 -8.14 12.18 -0.42
C GLY A 354 -7.99 10.96 -1.32
N THR A 355 -7.66 9.77 -0.79
CA THR A 355 -7.68 8.51 -1.52
C THR A 355 -8.99 8.40 -2.29
N VAL A 356 -8.91 8.72 -3.57
CA VAL A 356 -10.03 8.66 -4.48
C VAL A 356 -10.36 7.19 -4.63
N ILE A 357 -11.61 6.83 -4.34
CA ILE A 357 -12.06 5.47 -4.58
C ILE A 357 -11.88 5.23 -6.09
N PRO A 358 -11.15 4.19 -6.52
CA PRO A 358 -10.77 3.99 -7.93
C PRO A 358 -11.95 3.44 -8.76
N ILE A 359 -13.14 4.01 -8.55
CA ILE A 359 -14.41 3.67 -9.15
C ILE A 359 -15.08 4.99 -9.53
N VAL A 360 -15.74 5.04 -10.70
CA VAL A 360 -16.50 6.22 -11.14
C VAL A 360 -17.57 6.60 -10.12
N ASP A 361 -17.78 7.90 -9.90
CA ASP A 361 -18.63 8.47 -8.85
C ASP A 361 -20.01 7.79 -8.77
N ALA A 362 -20.66 7.61 -9.92
CA ALA A 362 -21.97 6.97 -10.01
C ALA A 362 -21.95 5.51 -9.50
N ALA A 363 -20.86 4.78 -9.69
CA ALA A 363 -20.72 3.41 -9.19
C ALA A 363 -20.37 3.38 -7.70
N VAL A 364 -19.80 4.44 -7.12
CA VAL A 364 -19.64 4.52 -5.67
C VAL A 364 -21.00 4.54 -4.98
N GLU A 365 -21.91 5.41 -5.41
CA GLU A 365 -23.24 5.53 -4.81
C GLU A 365 -24.16 4.35 -5.15
N LEU A 366 -24.12 3.85 -6.38
CA LEU A 366 -25.05 2.82 -6.85
C LEU A 366 -24.59 1.39 -6.56
N ILE A 367 -23.29 1.16 -6.32
CA ILE A 367 -22.71 -0.17 -6.14
C ILE A 367 -21.97 -0.26 -4.81
N LEU A 368 -20.93 0.55 -4.61
CA LEU A 368 -20.05 0.40 -3.45
C LEU A 368 -20.78 0.67 -2.12
N ILE A 369 -21.53 1.76 -2.00
CA ILE A 369 -22.23 2.13 -0.75
C ILE A 369 -23.25 1.05 -0.36
N PRO A 370 -24.16 0.59 -1.23
CA PRO A 370 -25.08 -0.50 -0.90
C PRO A 370 -24.39 -1.80 -0.46
N MET A 371 -23.27 -2.16 -1.10
CA MET A 371 -22.50 -3.35 -0.73
C MET A 371 -21.80 -3.17 0.62
N ALA A 372 -21.21 -2.01 0.87
CA ALA A 372 -20.58 -1.70 2.14
C ALA A 372 -21.59 -1.63 3.28
N LEU A 373 -22.78 -1.06 3.06
CA LEU A 373 -23.88 -1.07 4.03
C LEU A 373 -24.31 -2.49 4.39
N TRP A 374 -24.48 -3.36 3.39
CA TRP A 374 -24.84 -4.76 3.64
C TRP A 374 -23.79 -5.47 4.49
N ARG A 375 -22.49 -5.31 4.17
CA ARG A 375 -21.40 -5.85 4.99
C ARG A 375 -21.42 -5.26 6.41
N PHE A 376 -21.66 -3.96 6.52
CA PHE A 376 -21.75 -3.27 7.80
C PHE A 376 -22.88 -3.81 8.70
N THR A 377 -24.00 -4.29 8.14
CA THR A 377 -25.11 -4.90 8.92
C THR A 377 -24.72 -6.15 9.72
N SER A 378 -23.59 -6.77 9.39
CA SER A 378 -23.03 -7.93 10.10
C SER A 378 -22.06 -7.55 11.22
N THR A 379 -21.69 -6.27 11.34
CA THR A 379 -20.77 -5.79 12.37
C THR A 379 -21.50 -5.51 13.69
N PRO A 380 -20.84 -5.63 14.85
CA PRO A 380 -21.41 -5.28 16.14
C PRO A 380 -21.82 -3.80 16.26
N SER A 381 -21.21 -2.92 15.46
CA SER A 381 -21.52 -1.48 15.44
C SER A 381 -22.86 -1.13 14.80
N PHE A 382 -23.47 -2.07 14.05
CA PHE A 382 -24.73 -1.80 13.37
C PHE A 382 -25.94 -1.94 14.30
N ARG A 383 -26.62 -0.81 14.55
CA ARG A 383 -27.72 -0.72 15.54
C ARG A 383 -29.12 -0.66 14.93
N ASN A 384 -29.24 -0.29 13.66
CA ASN A 384 -30.52 -0.05 13.01
C ASN A 384 -31.09 -1.31 12.34
N SER A 385 -31.61 -2.25 13.14
CA SER A 385 -32.13 -3.54 12.63
C SER A 385 -33.29 -3.38 11.64
N GLU A 386 -34.12 -2.34 11.78
CA GLU A 386 -35.27 -2.06 10.92
C GLU A 386 -34.86 -1.70 9.49
N ALA A 387 -33.67 -1.12 9.29
CA ALA A 387 -33.15 -0.79 7.97
C ALA A 387 -32.63 -2.00 7.17
N LYS A 388 -32.39 -3.17 7.81
CA LYS A 388 -31.76 -4.33 7.16
C LYS A 388 -32.48 -4.81 5.89
N PRO A 389 -33.81 -4.97 5.84
CA PRO A 389 -34.49 -5.42 4.62
C PRO A 389 -34.34 -4.44 3.45
N GLY A 390 -34.33 -3.13 3.75
CA GLY A 390 -34.10 -2.08 2.75
C GLY A 390 -32.68 -2.13 2.19
N ILE A 391 -31.68 -2.28 3.07
CA ILE A 391 -30.27 -2.42 2.70
C ILE A 391 -30.06 -3.68 1.86
N GLU A 392 -30.66 -4.81 2.24
CA GLU A 392 -30.56 -6.05 1.47
C GLU A 392 -31.10 -5.88 0.04
N LYS A 393 -32.26 -5.22 -0.11
CA LYS A 393 -32.84 -4.94 -1.43
C LYS A 393 -31.89 -4.09 -2.28
N GLN A 394 -31.29 -3.04 -1.70
CA GLN A 394 -30.32 -2.19 -2.39
C GLN A 394 -29.06 -2.97 -2.78
N TYR A 395 -28.55 -3.83 -1.89
CA TYR A 395 -27.41 -4.70 -2.17
C TYR A 395 -27.67 -5.65 -3.35
N ARG A 396 -28.84 -6.29 -3.39
CA ARG A 396 -29.20 -7.18 -4.51
C ARG A 396 -29.27 -6.43 -5.85
N ILE A 397 -29.82 -5.20 -5.85
CA ILE A 397 -29.84 -4.33 -7.04
C ILE A 397 -28.42 -3.94 -7.46
N ALA A 398 -27.56 -3.56 -6.51
CA ALA A 398 -26.17 -3.23 -6.76
C ALA A 398 -25.39 -4.42 -7.35
N LEU A 399 -25.56 -5.61 -6.79
CA LEU A 399 -24.91 -6.83 -7.25
C LEU A 399 -25.38 -7.23 -8.66
N ASP A 400 -26.68 -7.12 -8.94
CA ASP A 400 -27.23 -7.37 -10.28
C ASP A 400 -26.68 -6.37 -11.30
N LYS A 401 -26.66 -5.06 -10.95
CA LYS A 401 -26.04 -4.03 -11.79
C LYS A 401 -24.57 -4.31 -12.05
N LEU A 402 -23.82 -4.73 -11.04
CA LEU A 402 -22.40 -5.05 -11.17
C LEU A 402 -22.19 -6.23 -12.14
N LYS A 403 -22.96 -7.31 -11.97
CA LYS A 403 -22.90 -8.50 -12.85
C LYS A 403 -23.31 -8.19 -14.29
N ASN A 404 -24.30 -7.30 -14.48
CA ASN A 404 -24.85 -6.96 -15.79
C ASN A 404 -24.15 -5.77 -16.45
N SER A 405 -23.31 -5.03 -15.72
CA SER A 405 -22.57 -3.90 -16.26
C SER A 405 -21.52 -4.41 -17.26
N ARG A 406 -21.76 -4.19 -18.55
CA ARG A 406 -20.74 -4.31 -19.59
C ARG A 406 -19.64 -3.29 -19.29
N ALA A 407 -18.57 -3.76 -18.66
CA ALA A 407 -17.41 -2.99 -18.23
C ALA A 407 -17.79 -1.66 -17.58
N LEU A 408 -17.78 -1.61 -16.24
CA LEU A 408 -17.40 -0.38 -15.54
C LEU A 408 -16.05 0.03 -16.14
N THR A 409 -16.09 0.89 -17.16
CA THR A 409 -14.95 1.24 -17.99
C THR A 409 -13.93 1.81 -17.04
N ALA A 410 -12.85 1.07 -16.79
CA ALA A 410 -11.74 1.61 -16.02
C ALA A 410 -11.39 2.98 -16.62
N PRO A 411 -11.16 4.03 -15.81
CA PRO A 411 -10.63 5.27 -16.32
C PRO A 411 -9.39 4.90 -17.15
N ARG A 412 -9.37 5.32 -18.42
CA ARG A 412 -8.24 5.09 -19.33
C ARG A 412 -6.97 5.42 -18.56
N GLN A 413 -6.16 4.41 -18.25
CA GLN A 413 -4.87 4.63 -17.61
C GLN A 413 -4.11 5.65 -18.48
N VAL A 414 -3.68 6.74 -17.84
CA VAL A 414 -2.72 7.65 -18.43
C VAL A 414 -1.48 6.82 -18.70
N THR A 415 -1.19 6.58 -19.98
CA THR A 415 0.03 5.90 -20.42
C THR A 415 1.21 6.76 -19.97
N TYR A 416 1.90 6.34 -18.90
CA TYR A 416 3.24 6.84 -18.64
C TYR A 416 4.17 6.13 -19.61
N TYR A 417 4.65 6.89 -20.60
CA TYR A 417 5.67 6.46 -21.56
C TYR A 417 7.04 6.36 -20.92
#